data_AF-A0A835FV31-F1
#
_entry.id   AF-A0A835FV31-F1
#
_cell.length_a   1.000
_cell.length_b   1.000
_cell.length_c   1.000
_cell.angle_alpha   90.00
_cell.angle_beta   90.00
_cell.angle_gamma   90.00
#
_symmetry.space_group_name_H-M   'P 1'
#
loop_
_entity.id
_entity.type
_entity.pdbx_description
1 polymer ?
#
loop_
_entity_poly.entity_id
_entity_poly.type
_entity_poly.pdbx_seq_one_letter_code
_entity_poly.pdbx_strand_id
1 'polypeptide(L)'
;MRMVAPTDPMLWHKVAAVSGVAALGLGTYGAHMFRPKNPAYKEVWHTASLYHLVHTAALLGAPVTKHPNVFGGLLTAGIVFFSGTCYTVAYLEDRKYSSPAPLGGFAFIAAWASLLF
;
A
#
# COMPACT_ATOMS: atom_id res chain seq x y z
N MET A 1 -32.88 6.23 -17.45
CA MET A 1 -31.69 7.09 -17.22
C MET A 1 -31.06 6.66 -15.91
N ARG A 2 -29.96 5.90 -15.93
CA ARG A 2 -29.30 5.41 -14.70
C ARG A 2 -28.64 6.62 -14.02
N MET A 3 -29.11 7.00 -12.83
CA MET A 3 -28.37 7.88 -11.93
C MET A 3 -27.06 7.16 -11.58
N VAL A 4 -25.97 7.56 -12.21
CA VAL A 4 -24.63 7.24 -11.72
C VAL A 4 -24.48 8.10 -10.47
N ALA A 5 -24.48 7.46 -9.29
CA ALA A 5 -24.16 8.16 -8.05
C ALA A 5 -22.82 8.89 -8.25
N PRO A 6 -22.70 10.18 -7.89
CA PRO A 6 -21.40 10.84 -7.95
C PRO A 6 -20.46 10.01 -7.10
N THR A 7 -19.38 9.51 -7.70
CA THR A 7 -18.27 8.92 -6.94
C THR A 7 -17.87 9.96 -5.92
N ASP A 8 -18.11 9.73 -4.62
CA ASP A 8 -17.71 10.68 -3.58
C ASP A 8 -16.21 10.91 -3.73
N PRO A 9 -15.78 12.07 -4.28
CA PRO A 9 -14.37 12.30 -4.56
C PRO A 9 -13.56 12.29 -3.27
N MET A 10 -14.22 12.40 -2.11
CA MET A 10 -13.60 12.40 -0.79
C MET A 10 -13.20 11.00 -0.29
N LEU A 11 -13.77 9.92 -0.81
CA LEU A 11 -13.49 8.57 -0.29
C LEU A 11 -11.99 8.25 -0.40
N TRP A 12 -11.44 8.33 -1.61
CA TRP A 12 -10.05 7.97 -1.85
C TRP A 12 -9.07 8.96 -1.22
N HIS A 13 -9.44 10.24 -1.07
CA HIS A 13 -8.67 11.19 -0.27
C HIS A 13 -8.56 10.75 1.20
N LYS A 14 -9.66 10.30 1.81
CA LYS A 14 -9.66 9.79 3.20
C LYS A 14 -8.81 8.52 3.34
N VAL A 15 -8.93 7.59 2.39
CA VAL A 15 -8.11 6.37 2.40
C VAL A 15 -6.62 6.70 2.25
N ALA A 16 -6.27 7.61 1.33
CA ALA A 16 -4.89 8.09 1.17
C ALA A 16 -4.37 8.79 2.42
N ALA A 17 -5.19 9.60 3.09
CA ALA A 17 -4.81 10.26 4.34
C ALA A 17 -4.50 9.26 5.46
N VAL A 18 -5.37 8.28 5.69
CA VAL A 18 -5.15 7.22 6.68
C VAL A 18 -3.90 6.40 6.33
N SER A 19 -3.76 6.02 5.06
CA SER A 19 -2.59 5.29 4.60
C SER A 19 -1.30 6.11 4.76
N GLY A 20 -1.35 7.44 4.57
CA GLY A 20 -0.21 8.35 4.73
C GLY A 20 0.26 8.46 6.16
N VAL A 21 -0.68 8.60 7.10
CA VAL A 21 -0.37 8.56 8.53
C VAL A 21 0.32 7.23 8.88
N ALA A 22 -0.22 6.11 8.41
CA ALA A 22 0.37 4.80 8.65
C ALA A 22 1.76 4.62 8.00
N ALA A 23 1.92 5.04 6.74
CA ALA A 23 3.17 4.91 5.99
C ALA A 23 4.30 5.71 6.63
N LEU A 24 4.04 6.94 7.06
CA LEU A 24 5.00 7.77 7.76
C LEU A 24 5.30 7.24 9.17
N GLY A 25 4.28 6.79 9.91
CA GLY A 25 4.44 6.20 11.24
C GLY A 25 5.31 4.93 11.21
N LEU A 26 5.02 4.00 10.30
CA LEU A 26 5.79 2.76 10.13
C LEU A 26 7.17 3.02 9.51
N GLY A 27 7.29 4.01 8.61
CA GLY A 27 8.57 4.43 8.03
C GLY A 27 9.53 5.00 9.07
N THR A 28 9.05 5.93 9.90
CA THR A 28 9.85 6.53 10.98
C THR A 28 10.17 5.52 12.08
N TYR A 29 9.22 4.64 12.44
CA TYR A 29 9.50 3.51 13.32
C TYR A 29 10.63 2.63 12.76
N GLY A 30 10.57 2.28 11.47
CA GLY A 30 11.59 1.50 10.78
C GLY A 30 12.98 2.12 10.84
N ALA A 31 13.08 3.41 10.55
CA ALA A 31 14.34 4.13 10.53
C ALA A 31 14.96 4.29 11.94
N HIS A 32 14.15 4.67 12.92
CA HIS A 32 14.67 5.10 14.22
C HIS A 32 14.61 4.02 15.29
N MET A 33 13.55 3.21 15.33
CA MET A 33 13.23 2.34 16.47
C MET A 33 13.38 0.86 16.15
N PHE A 34 13.15 0.44 14.90
CA PHE A 34 13.19 -0.96 14.52
C PHE A 34 14.63 -1.51 14.58
N ARG A 35 14.83 -2.53 15.43
CA ARG A 35 16.12 -3.18 15.71
C ARG A 35 15.92 -4.70 15.75
N PRO A 36 15.76 -5.36 14.59
CA PRO A 36 15.59 -6.81 14.53
C PRO A 36 16.86 -7.53 15.00
N LYS A 37 16.71 -8.75 15.51
CA LYS A 37 17.81 -9.65 15.88
C LYS A 37 18.66 -9.99 14.67
N ASN A 38 18.01 -10.29 13.54
CA ASN A 38 18.66 -10.45 12.25
C ASN A 38 18.58 -9.13 11.44
N PRO A 39 19.73 -8.46 11.19
CA PRO A 39 19.76 -7.20 10.46
C PRO A 39 19.16 -7.24 9.05
N ALA A 40 19.10 -8.41 8.40
CA ALA A 40 18.49 -8.56 7.08
C ALA A 40 17.02 -8.14 7.04
N TYR A 41 16.30 -8.21 8.16
CA TYR A 41 14.90 -7.77 8.23
C TYR A 41 14.73 -6.25 8.21
N LYS A 42 15.80 -5.47 8.43
CA LYS A 42 15.74 -4.01 8.20
C LYS A 42 15.45 -3.69 6.73
N GLU A 43 16.05 -4.42 5.79
CA GLU A 43 15.79 -4.24 4.37
C GLU A 43 14.36 -4.65 3.99
N VAL A 44 13.82 -5.66 4.65
CA VAL A 44 12.42 -6.07 4.46
C VAL A 44 11.46 -5.00 4.95
N TRP A 45 11.72 -4.43 6.13
CA TRP A 45 10.95 -3.31 6.65
C TRP A 45 11.07 -2.09 5.73
N HIS A 46 12.28 -1.76 5.28
CA HIS A 46 12.52 -0.65 4.37
C HIS A 46 11.78 -0.83 3.04
N THR A 47 11.77 -2.03 2.48
CA THR A 47 10.99 -2.36 1.28
C THR A 47 9.48 -2.18 1.53
N ALA A 48 8.97 -2.66 2.67
CA ALA A 48 7.57 -2.48 3.05
C ALA A 48 7.19 -0.99 3.10
N SER A 49 8.01 -0.17 3.78
CA SER A 49 7.85 1.27 3.91
C SER A 49 7.90 2.00 2.58
N LEU A 50 8.86 1.66 1.73
CA LEU A 50 9.02 2.29 0.41
C LEU A 50 7.76 2.07 -0.44
N TYR A 51 7.31 0.81 -0.58
CA TYR A 51 6.13 0.50 -1.37
C TYR A 51 4.87 1.08 -0.74
N HIS A 52 4.74 1.07 0.59
CA HIS A 52 3.59 1.66 1.28
C HIS A 52 3.50 3.16 0.99
N LEU A 53 4.60 3.90 1.13
CA LEU A 53 4.63 5.35 0.92
C LEU A 53 4.42 5.72 -0.55
N VAL A 54 5.10 5.07 -1.48
CA VAL A 54 4.97 5.33 -2.93
C VAL A 54 3.53 5.11 -3.40
N HIS A 55 2.91 3.99 -3.02
CA HIS A 55 1.55 3.69 -3.45
C HIS A 55 0.50 4.51 -2.68
N THR A 56 0.80 4.97 -1.47
CA THR A 56 -0.03 5.97 -0.79
C THR A 56 -0.01 7.31 -1.51
N ALA A 57 1.16 7.78 -1.96
CA ALA A 57 1.27 9.00 -2.75
C ALA A 57 0.50 8.88 -4.07
N ALA A 58 0.60 7.72 -4.74
CA ALA A 58 -0.22 7.44 -5.93
C ALA A 58 -1.73 7.42 -5.64
N LEU A 59 -2.14 6.95 -4.45
CA LEU A 59 -3.55 6.87 -4.06
C LEU A 59 -4.23 8.25 -3.97
N LEU A 60 -3.48 9.32 -3.67
CA LEU A 60 -3.98 10.69 -3.74
C LEU A 60 -4.46 11.08 -5.15
N GLY A 61 -3.88 10.47 -6.19
CA GLY A 61 -4.29 10.66 -7.58
C GLY A 61 -5.52 9.86 -7.99
N ALA A 62 -5.99 8.91 -7.19
CA ALA A 62 -7.13 8.06 -7.56
C ALA A 62 -8.40 8.84 -7.96
N PRO A 63 -8.84 9.90 -7.24
CA PRO A 63 -10.04 10.66 -7.58
C PRO A 63 -10.06 11.27 -8.99
N VAL A 64 -8.89 11.52 -9.59
CA VAL A 64 -8.79 12.15 -10.92
C VAL A 64 -8.60 11.14 -12.05
N THR A 65 -8.52 9.85 -11.75
CA THR A 65 -8.44 8.79 -12.77
C THR A 65 -9.81 8.50 -13.38
N LYS A 66 -9.84 7.90 -14.58
CA LYS A 66 -11.08 7.50 -15.25
C LYS A 66 -11.90 6.48 -14.45
N HIS A 67 -11.21 5.59 -13.72
CA HIS A 67 -11.82 4.52 -12.93
C HIS A 67 -11.30 4.56 -11.47
N PRO A 68 -11.70 5.56 -10.66
CA PRO A 68 -11.11 5.85 -9.34
C PRO A 68 -11.22 4.66 -8.38
N ASN A 69 -12.33 3.93 -8.40
CA ASN A 69 -12.55 2.78 -7.52
C ASN A 69 -11.69 1.58 -7.89
N VAL A 70 -11.38 1.40 -9.18
CA VAL A 70 -10.52 0.31 -9.65
C VAL A 70 -9.08 0.62 -9.24
N PHE A 71 -8.57 1.80 -9.63
CA PHE A 71 -7.20 2.20 -9.33
C PHE A 71 -6.95 2.29 -7.83
N GLY A 72 -7.83 2.99 -7.09
CA GLY A 72 -7.69 3.16 -5.65
C GLY A 72 -7.85 1.85 -4.87
N GLY A 73 -8.79 1.00 -5.30
CA GLY A 73 -9.02 -0.31 -4.67
C GLY A 73 -7.82 -1.24 -4.83
N LEU A 74 -7.26 -1.31 -6.04
CA LEU A 74 -6.09 -2.15 -6.33
C LEU A 74 -4.82 -1.64 -5.61
N LEU A 75 -4.59 -0.33 -5.56
CA LEU A 75 -3.50 0.25 -4.76
C LEU A 75 -3.65 -0.07 -3.27
N THR A 76 -4.87 0.09 -2.73
CA THR A 76 -5.14 -0.20 -1.31
C THR A 76 -4.94 -1.68 -1.00
N ALA A 77 -5.45 -2.58 -1.85
CA ALA A 77 -5.22 -4.01 -1.72
C ALA A 77 -3.72 -4.35 -1.79
N GLY A 78 -2.99 -3.74 -2.72
CA GLY A 78 -1.54 -3.89 -2.82
C GLY A 78 -0.81 -3.46 -1.55
N ILE A 79 -1.16 -2.31 -0.97
CA ILE A 79 -0.55 -1.82 0.30
C ILE A 79 -0.79 -2.83 1.42
N VAL A 80 -2.03 -3.31 1.57
CA VAL A 80 -2.38 -4.26 2.64
C VAL A 80 -1.65 -5.59 2.45
N PHE A 81 -1.73 -6.19 1.26
CA PHE A 81 -1.19 -7.53 1.03
C PHE A 81 0.33 -7.55 0.82
N PHE A 82 0.92 -6.56 0.16
CA PHE A 82 2.37 -6.52 -0.06
C PHE A 82 3.07 -5.89 1.14
N SER A 83 2.83 -4.61 1.41
CA SER A 83 3.53 -3.89 2.49
C SER A 83 3.17 -4.43 3.86
N GLY A 84 1.88 -4.69 4.13
CA GLY A 84 1.44 -5.28 5.41
C GLY A 84 2.09 -6.64 5.68
N THR A 85 2.20 -7.50 4.66
CA THR A 85 2.93 -8.78 4.78
C THR A 85 4.40 -8.56 5.05
N CYS A 86 5.07 -7.68 4.30
CA CYS A 86 6.49 -7.42 4.49
C CYS A 86 6.79 -6.83 5.89
N TYR A 87 5.95 -5.94 6.42
CA TYR A 87 6.06 -5.48 7.81
C TYR A 87 5.90 -6.63 8.80
N THR A 88 4.91 -7.52 8.58
CA THR A 88 4.67 -8.69 9.44
C THR A 88 5.88 -9.63 9.45
N VAL A 89 6.40 -9.95 8.26
CA VAL A 89 7.59 -10.78 8.07
C VAL A 89 8.82 -10.15 8.73
N ALA A 90 9.00 -8.83 8.59
CA ALA A 90 10.11 -8.13 9.22
C ALA A 90 9.98 -8.12 10.75
N TYR A 91 8.79 -7.83 11.27
CA TYR A 91 8.52 -7.75 12.71
C TYR A 91 8.67 -9.10 13.41
N LEU A 92 8.13 -10.17 12.81
CA LEU A 92 8.21 -11.53 13.35
C LEU A 92 9.54 -12.22 13.05
N GLU A 93 10.36 -11.62 12.18
CA GLU A 93 11.61 -12.19 11.66
C GLU A 93 11.41 -13.61 11.07
N ASP A 94 10.27 -13.84 10.42
CA ASP A 94 9.84 -15.16 9.94
C ASP A 94 9.23 -15.06 8.53
N ARG A 95 9.88 -15.70 7.57
CA ARG A 95 9.48 -15.71 6.15
C ARG A 95 8.27 -16.58 5.86
N LYS A 96 7.83 -17.46 6.77
CA LYS A 96 6.65 -18.32 6.50
C LYS A 96 5.37 -17.51 6.25
N TYR A 97 5.33 -16.27 6.71
CA TYR A 97 4.21 -15.36 6.51
C TYR A 97 4.25 -14.63 5.15
N SER A 98 5.24 -14.86 4.28
CA SER A 98 5.40 -14.09 3.03
C SER A 98 4.39 -14.43 1.93
N SER A 99 3.61 -15.51 2.08
CA SER A 99 2.70 -16.02 1.04
C SER A 99 1.69 -15.00 0.48
N PRO A 100 1.16 -14.01 1.24
CA PRO A 100 0.25 -13.02 0.68
C PRO A 100 0.95 -11.91 -0.13
N ALA A 101 2.27 -11.71 0.02
CA ALA A 101 2.97 -10.59 -0.64
C ALA A 101 2.89 -10.62 -2.17
N PRO A 102 3.05 -11.76 -2.88
CA PRO A 102 2.90 -11.82 -4.33
C PRO A 102 1.54 -11.32 -4.83
N LEU A 103 0.45 -11.62 -4.10
CA LEU A 103 -0.90 -11.15 -4.45
C LEU A 103 -0.98 -9.61 -4.40
N GLY A 104 -0.35 -9.01 -3.40
CA GLY A 104 -0.25 -7.55 -3.31
C GLY A 104 0.59 -6.94 -4.44
N GLY A 105 1.68 -7.61 -4.84
CA GLY A 105 2.48 -7.20 -6.00
C GLY A 105 1.67 -7.22 -7.31
N PHE A 106 0.89 -8.28 -7.54
CA PHE A 106 -0.02 -8.34 -8.69
C PHE A 106 -1.11 -7.27 -8.63
N ALA A 107 -1.64 -6.95 -7.44
CA ALA A 107 -2.60 -5.87 -7.26
C ALA A 107 -2.00 -4.50 -7.63
N PHE A 108 -0.74 -4.23 -7.25
CA PHE A 108 -0.05 -3.01 -7.70
C PHE A 108 0.13 -2.97 -9.21
N ILE A 109 0.57 -4.06 -9.84
CA ILE A 109 0.70 -4.13 -11.31
C ILE A 109 -0.65 -3.87 -11.99
N ALA A 110 -1.71 -4.52 -11.51
CA ALA A 110 -3.06 -4.33 -12.03
C ALA A 110 -3.56 -2.89 -11.83
N ALA A 111 -3.25 -2.25 -10.70
CA ALA A 111 -3.59 -0.84 -10.46
C ALA A 111 -2.99 0.04 -11.56
N TRP A 112 -1.68 -0.05 -11.79
CA TRP A 112 -1.01 0.74 -12.83
C TRP A 112 -1.51 0.40 -14.23
N ALA A 113 -1.72 -0.88 -14.54
CA ALA A 113 -2.26 -1.31 -15.81
C ALA A 113 -3.68 -0.78 -16.06
N SER A 114 -4.49 -0.60 -15.01
CA SER A 114 -5.85 -0.06 -15.12
C SER A 114 -5.88 1.38 -15.65
N LEU A 115 -4.78 2.13 -15.55
CA LEU A 115 -4.67 3.48 -16.11
C LEU A 115 -4.54 3.51 -17.64
N LEU A 116 -4.31 2.36 -18.29
CA LEU A 116 -4.24 2.26 -19.75
C LEU A 116 -5.62 2.38 -20.43
N PHE A 117 -6.72 2.30 -19.66
CA PHE A 117 -8.09 2.19 -20.16
C PHE A 117 -9.02 3.21 -19.55
#